data_AF-A0A945FN19-F1
#
_entry.id   AF-A0A945FN19-F1
#
_cell.length_a   1.000
_cell.length_b   1.000
_cell.length_c   1.000
_cell.angle_alpha   90.00
_cell.angle_beta   90.00
_cell.angle_gamma   90.00
#
_symmetry.space_group_name_H-M   'P 1'
#
loop_
_entity.id
_entity.type
_entity.pdbx_description
1 polymer ?
#
loop_
_entity_poly.entity_id
_entity_poly.type
_entity_poly.pdbx_seq_one_letter_code
_entity_poly.pdbx_strand_id
1 'polypeptide(L)'
;AEQPAAAGGHDAVWIETPDCTTCDECVDINPKIFKYNDDKKAIIIDPTAGTFEDIVKAAEKCTAVIIHPGTPWNPDEKNLAKLIKRAEKFQ
;
A
#
# COMPACT_ATOMS: atom_id res chain seq x y z
N ALA A 1 -5.08 9.88 16.39
CA ALA A 1 -5.59 10.94 15.51
C ALA A 1 -6.33 10.25 14.38
N GLU A 2 -7.59 10.63 14.20
CA GLU A 2 -8.63 10.04 13.35
C GLU A 2 -8.21 10.06 11.87
N GLN A 3 -8.13 8.89 11.21
CA GLN A 3 -8.07 8.83 9.74
C GLN A 3 -9.49 9.02 9.19
N PRO A 4 -9.74 9.98 8.29
CA PRO A 4 -11.05 10.18 7.72
C PRO A 4 -11.35 9.02 6.78
N ALA A 5 -12.22 8.11 7.22
CA ALA A 5 -12.85 7.11 6.37
C ALA A 5 -13.57 7.85 5.24
N ALA A 6 -13.01 7.77 4.03
CA ALA A 6 -13.67 8.26 2.83
C ALA A 6 -14.95 7.42 2.64
N ALA A 7 -16.09 8.09 2.77
CA ALA A 7 -17.41 7.53 2.54
C ALA A 7 -17.53 7.04 1.09
N GLY A 8 -17.46 5.73 0.89
CA GLY A 8 -17.58 5.13 -0.44
C GLY A 8 -17.07 3.71 -0.62
N GLY A 9 -17.00 2.86 0.41
CA GLY A 9 -16.72 1.42 0.22
C GLY A 9 -15.35 1.08 -0.38
N HIS A 10 -14.34 1.93 -0.16
CA HIS A 10 -12.96 1.66 -0.54
C HIS A 10 -12.01 1.87 0.66
N ASP A 11 -11.46 0.78 1.22
CA ASP A 11 -10.36 0.86 2.18
C ASP A 11 -9.14 1.51 1.50
N ALA A 12 -8.64 2.57 2.11
CA ALA A 12 -7.43 3.24 1.64
C ALA A 12 -6.21 2.38 1.93
N VAL A 13 -5.18 2.46 1.07
CA VAL A 13 -3.87 1.91 1.39
C VAL A 13 -3.31 2.62 2.63
N TRP A 14 -2.70 1.87 3.55
CA TRP A 14 -2.07 2.40 4.76
C TRP A 14 -0.82 1.60 5.14
N ILE A 15 0.05 2.16 5.99
CA ILE A 15 1.30 1.52 6.46
C ILE A 15 1.44 1.70 7.96
N GLU A 16 1.77 0.63 8.70
CA GLU A 16 2.29 0.71 10.07
C GLU A 16 3.72 1.25 10.08
N THR A 17 3.81 2.54 9.74
CA THR A 17 5.04 3.35 9.68
C THR A 17 5.97 3.14 10.89
N PRO A 18 5.51 3.09 12.16
CA PRO A 18 6.40 2.84 13.30
C PRO A 18 7.24 1.55 13.17
N ASP A 19 6.64 0.48 12.64
CA ASP A 19 7.23 -0.85 12.49
C ASP A 19 8.08 -1.00 11.21
N CYS A 20 8.18 0.06 10.40
CA CYS A 20 8.98 0.03 9.18
C CYS A 20 10.48 -0.12 9.50
N THR A 21 11.11 -1.11 8.87
CA THR A 21 12.53 -1.44 9.02
C THR A 21 13.42 -0.87 7.91
N THR A 22 12.86 -0.03 7.02
CA THR A 22 13.60 0.64 5.93
C THR A 22 14.33 -0.35 5.01
N CYS A 23 13.60 -1.37 4.51
CA CYS A 23 14.16 -2.39 3.61
C CYS A 23 14.13 -2.00 2.12
N ASP A 24 13.67 -0.79 1.78
CA ASP A 24 13.61 -0.20 0.43
C ASP A 24 12.68 -0.88 -0.58
N GLU A 25 12.19 -2.10 -0.31
CA GLU A 25 11.41 -2.88 -1.27
C GLU A 25 10.14 -2.17 -1.77
N CYS A 26 9.42 -1.46 -0.91
CA CYS A 26 8.19 -0.76 -1.32
C CYS A 26 8.49 0.48 -2.19
N VAL A 27 9.55 1.22 -1.87
CA VAL A 27 9.98 2.41 -2.61
C VAL A 27 10.57 2.02 -3.97
N ASP A 28 11.32 0.90 -4.04
CA ASP A 28 11.83 0.34 -5.30
C ASP A 28 10.69 -0.15 -6.22
N ILE A 29 9.59 -0.65 -5.67
CA ILE A 29 8.42 -1.03 -6.48
C ILE A 29 7.77 0.19 -7.11
N ASN A 30 7.42 1.20 -6.31
CA ASN A 30 6.84 2.42 -6.84
C ASN A 30 7.14 3.63 -5.94
N PRO A 31 8.15 4.45 -6.28
CA PRO A 31 8.55 5.60 -5.48
C PRO A 31 7.57 6.77 -5.58
N LYS A 32 6.55 6.65 -6.46
CA LYS A 32 5.45 7.61 -6.55
C LYS A 32 4.32 7.29 -5.58
N ILE A 33 4.23 6.05 -5.10
CA ILE A 33 3.27 5.64 -4.08
C ILE A 33 3.93 5.68 -2.70
N PHE A 34 5.13 5.09 -2.59
CA PHE A 34 5.84 4.92 -1.33
C PHE A 34 7.07 5.82 -1.28
N LYS A 35 7.26 6.52 -0.16
CA LYS A 35 8.46 7.32 0.08
C LYS A 35 8.84 7.26 1.54
N TYR A 36 10.08 7.61 1.85
CA TYR A 36 10.49 7.80 3.23
C TYR A 36 10.19 9.21 3.71
N ASN A 37 9.71 9.30 4.95
CA ASN A 37 9.69 10.53 5.71
C ASN A 37 11.09 10.86 6.27
N ASP A 38 11.20 11.96 7.03
CA ASP A 38 12.46 12.40 7.66
C ASP A 38 13.05 11.37 8.64
N ASP A 39 12.20 10.55 9.28
CA ASP A 39 12.60 9.46 10.18
C ASP A 39 13.02 8.17 9.44
N LYS A 40 13.13 8.21 8.10
CA LYS A 40 13.40 7.04 7.24
C LYS A 40 12.36 5.94 7.34
N LYS A 41 11.12 6.28 7.69
CA LYS A 41 9.98 5.35 7.75
C LYS A 41 9.14 5.49 6.50
N ALA A 42 8.73 4.35 5.94
CA ALA A 42 7.94 4.33 4.72
C ALA A 42 6.55 4.91 4.98
N ILE A 43 6.14 5.85 4.14
CA ILE A 43 4.83 6.49 4.12
C ILE A 43 4.25 6.41 2.71
N ILE A 44 2.93 6.45 2.63
CA ILE A 44 2.24 6.61 1.35
C ILE A 44 2.16 8.09 1.03
N ILE A 45 2.64 8.47 -0.16
CA ILE A 45 2.51 9.84 -0.67
C ILE A 45 1.33 9.98 -1.64
N ASP A 46 1.07 8.96 -2.47
CA ASP A 46 -0.02 8.98 -3.44
C ASP A 46 -0.47 7.55 -3.80
N PRO A 47 -1.61 7.06 -3.27
CA PRO A 47 -2.15 5.73 -3.59
C PRO A 47 -2.52 5.52 -5.07
N THR A 48 -2.74 6.61 -5.79
CA THR A 48 -3.32 6.63 -7.14
C THR A 48 -2.27 6.81 -8.23
N ALA A 49 -1.03 7.12 -7.85
CA ALA A 49 0.10 7.31 -8.76
C ALA A 49 0.61 6.02 -9.42
N GLY A 50 0.02 4.86 -9.10
CA GLY A 50 0.30 3.59 -9.72
C GLY A 50 -0.85 2.59 -9.56
N THR A 51 -0.58 1.34 -9.90
CA THR A 51 -1.60 0.29 -9.95
C THR A 51 -1.87 -0.34 -8.60
N PHE A 52 -3.05 -0.95 -8.41
CA PHE A 52 -3.30 -1.77 -7.24
C PHE A 52 -2.32 -2.95 -7.16
N GLU A 53 -1.86 -3.45 -8.31
CA GLU A 53 -0.82 -4.48 -8.37
C GLU A 53 0.50 -4.04 -7.69
N ASP A 54 0.94 -2.80 -7.90
CA ASP A 54 2.16 -2.29 -7.27
C ASP A 54 2.03 -2.25 -5.74
N ILE A 55 0.86 -1.83 -5.25
CA ILE A 55 0.56 -1.79 -3.82
C ILE A 55 0.56 -3.21 -3.22
N VAL A 56 -0.12 -4.15 -3.89
CA VAL A 56 -0.16 -5.55 -3.44
C VAL A 56 1.23 -6.19 -3.45
N LYS A 57 2.04 -5.93 -4.48
CA LYS A 57 3.44 -6.39 -4.52
C LYS A 57 4.26 -5.77 -3.39
N ALA A 58 4.04 -4.51 -3.05
CA ALA A 58 4.74 -3.85 -1.95
C ALA A 58 4.39 -4.49 -0.61
N ALA A 59 3.12 -4.81 -0.38
CA ALA A 59 2.70 -5.58 0.80
C ALA A 59 3.34 -6.96 0.87
N GLU A 60 3.35 -7.69 -0.24
CA GLU A 60 3.95 -9.03 -0.30
C GLU A 60 5.47 -9.04 -0.08
N LYS A 61 6.15 -7.98 -0.50
CA LYS A 61 7.59 -7.82 -0.33
C LYS A 61 7.98 -7.14 0.98
N CYS A 62 7.03 -6.57 1.71
CA CYS A 62 7.36 -5.91 2.96
C CYS A 62 7.87 -6.96 3.96
N THR A 63 9.15 -6.90 4.31
CA THR A 63 9.77 -7.83 5.26
C THR A 63 9.13 -7.80 6.64
N ALA A 64 8.56 -6.65 7.02
CA ALA A 64 7.83 -6.45 8.27
C ALA A 64 6.32 -6.74 8.13
N VAL A 65 5.80 -6.89 6.91
CA VAL A 65 4.38 -7.17 6.64
C VAL A 65 3.45 -6.07 7.21
N ILE A 66 3.85 -4.81 7.04
CA ILE A 66 3.19 -3.62 7.62
C ILE A 66 2.47 -2.74 6.58
N ILE A 67 2.44 -3.17 5.31
CA ILE A 67 1.81 -2.40 4.23
C ILE A 67 0.47 -3.05 3.94
N HIS A 68 -0.58 -2.25 4.08
CA HIS A 68 -1.95 -2.69 3.91
C HIS A 68 -2.50 -2.15 2.59
N PRO A 69 -2.76 -2.99 1.58
CA PRO A 69 -3.17 -2.52 0.26
C PRO A 69 -4.53 -1.83 0.22
N GLY A 70 -5.39 -2.09 1.21
CA GLY A 70 -6.78 -1.67 1.18
C GLY A 70 -7.52 -2.28 0.00
N THR A 71 -8.35 -1.48 -0.65
CA THR A 71 -9.13 -1.85 -1.83
C THR A 71 -8.57 -1.20 -3.10
N PRO A 72 -8.78 -1.84 -4.27
CA PRO A 72 -8.39 -1.25 -5.53
C PRO A 72 -9.17 0.02 -5.85
N TRP A 73 -8.44 1.09 -6.16
CA TRP A 73 -9.04 2.33 -6.65
C TRP A 73 -9.49 2.24 -8.12
N ASN A 74 -8.86 1.35 -8.91
CA ASN A 74 -9.20 1.12 -10.32
C ASN A 74 -9.83 -0.28 -10.49
N PRO A 75 -11.16 -0.37 -10.73
CA PRO A 75 -11.85 -1.65 -10.92
C PRO A 75 -11.56 -2.32 -12.28
N ASP A 76 -10.98 -1.59 -13.24
CA ASP A 76 -10.66 -2.10 -14.58
C ASP A 76 -9.24 -2.73 -14.66
N GLU A 77 -8.56 -2.85 -13.53
CA GLU A 77 -7.22 -3.45 -13.46
C GLU A 77 -7.21 -4.92 -13.91
N LYS A 78 -6.20 -5.27 -14.71
CA LYS A 78 -6.00 -6.65 -15.12
C LYS A 78 -5.69 -7.51 -13.90
N ASN A 79 -6.33 -8.67 -13.82
CA ASN A 79 -6.18 -9.62 -12.71
C ASN A 79 -6.68 -9.11 -11.34
N LEU A 80 -7.57 -8.11 -11.30
CA LEU A 80 -8.06 -7.51 -10.06
C LEU A 80 -8.51 -8.53 -9.00
N ALA A 81 -9.34 -9.50 -9.38
CA ALA A 81 -9.83 -10.53 -8.46
C ALA A 81 -8.69 -11.33 -7.79
N LYS A 82 -7.59 -11.57 -8.53
CA LYS A 82 -6.41 -12.26 -8.01
C LYS A 82 -5.61 -11.35 -7.08
N LEU A 83 -5.51 -10.06 -7.40
CA LEU A 83 -4.82 -9.07 -6.58
C LEU A 83 -5.55 -8.85 -5.25
N ILE A 84 -6.88 -8.70 -5.28
CA ILE A 84 -7.71 -8.59 -4.08
C ILE A 84 -7.47 -9.81 -3.18
N LYS A 85 -7.52 -11.02 -3.74
CA LYS A 85 -7.28 -12.25 -2.97
C LYS A 85 -5.88 -12.33 -2.33
N ARG A 86 -4.88 -11.71 -2.93
CA ARG A 86 -3.53 -11.61 -2.35
C ARG A 86 -3.50 -10.55 -1.26
N ALA A 87 -4.14 -9.40 -1.50
CA ALA A 87 -4.27 -8.29 -0.57
C ALA A 87 -5.02 -8.66 0.72
N GLU A 88 -5.96 -9.61 0.68
CA GLU A 88 -6.70 -10.10 1.86
C GLU A 88 -5.80 -10.58 3.01
N LYS A 89 -4.58 -11.05 2.72
CA LYS A 89 -3.62 -11.47 3.75
C LYS A 89 -2.92 -10.32 4.46
N PHE A 90 -3.04 -9.12 3.90
CA PHE A 90 -2.35 -7.91 4.33
C PHE A 90 -3.36 -6.81 4.65
N GLN A 91 -4.64 -7.13 4.89
CA GLN A 91 -5.62 -6.16 5.40
C GLN A 91 -5.45 -5.99 6.89
#